data_AF-A0A0Q8V616-F1
#
_entry.id   AF-A0A0Q8V616-F1
#
_cell.length_a   1.000
_cell.length_b   1.000
_cell.length_c   1.000
_cell.angle_alpha   90.00
_cell.angle_beta   90.00
_cell.angle_gamma   90.00
#
_symmetry.space_group_name_H-M   'P 1'
#
loop_
_entity.id
_entity.type
_entity.pdbx_description
1 polymer ?
#
loop_
_entity_poly.entity_id
_entity_poly.type
_entity_poly.pdbx_seq_one_letter_code
_entity_poly.pdbx_strand_id
1 'polypeptide(L)'
;MTLETLGNALLILVAIGWIGVRQMTWRPVSIGRMWRMPAIFGIVGLVMIVQTTKPTALTALDLGVLVVELVISLGIGAWMGAIAHFRPLPEPIDIGKDRREVATYESRTGAWGLVLWVLVIVVRVGIDVLAGMAGSHLAASTGVILLMLAANRAARTAVFASRLGRHAAVTV
;
A
#
# COMPACT_ATOMS: atom_id res chain seq x y z
N MET A 1 0.68 30.81 8.19
CA MET A 1 1.06 29.37 8.20
C MET A 1 1.48 29.00 9.60
N THR A 2 0.99 27.89 10.15
CA THR A 2 1.35 27.46 11.51
C THR A 2 2.62 26.61 11.49
N LEU A 3 3.34 26.54 12.62
CA LEU A 3 4.52 25.66 12.77
C LEU A 3 4.17 24.19 12.47
N GLU A 4 2.94 23.79 12.79
CA GLU A 4 2.36 22.49 12.47
C GLU A 4 2.28 22.24 10.96
N THR A 5 1.84 23.23 10.16
CA THR A 5 1.77 23.08 8.70
C THR A 5 3.16 22.86 8.09
N LEU A 6 4.16 23.62 8.55
CA LEU A 6 5.55 23.48 8.12
C LEU A 6 6.14 22.12 8.52
N GLY A 7 5.88 21.67 9.75
CA GLY A 7 6.31 20.36 10.23
C GLY A 7 5.71 19.20 9.42
N ASN A 8 4.41 19.25 9.15
CA ASN A 8 3.73 18.24 8.33
C ASN A 8 4.24 18.20 6.89
N ALA A 9 4.46 19.38 6.28
CA ALA A 9 5.03 19.46 4.93
C ALA A 9 6.43 18.82 4.87
N LEU A 10 7.29 19.10 5.85
CA LEU A 10 8.63 18.51 5.92
C LEU A 10 8.58 16.99 6.10
N LEU A 11 7.68 16.49 6.97
CA LEU A 11 7.49 15.05 7.18
C LEU A 11 7.03 14.35 5.90
N ILE A 12 6.11 14.94 5.15
CA ILE A 12 5.64 14.41 3.86
C ILE A 12 6.79 14.34 2.87
N LEU A 13 7.61 15.41 2.75
CA LEU A 13 8.77 15.43 1.86
C LEU A 13 9.80 14.35 2.22
N VAL A 14 10.10 14.18 3.51
CA VAL A 14 11.00 13.12 4.00
C VAL A 14 10.43 11.73 3.69
N ALA A 15 9.13 11.52 3.91
CA ALA A 15 8.46 10.26 3.60
C ALA A 15 8.51 9.93 2.10
N ILE A 16 8.25 10.91 1.23
CA ILE A 16 8.35 10.75 -0.22
C ILE A 16 9.78 10.42 -0.64
N GLY A 17 10.77 11.15 -0.13
CA GLY A 17 12.18 10.89 -0.43
C GLY A 17 12.61 9.48 0.00
N TRP A 18 12.25 9.09 1.23
CA TRP A 18 12.49 7.74 1.74
C TRP A 18 11.83 6.65 0.88
N ILE A 19 10.55 6.83 0.53
CA ILE A 19 9.81 5.91 -0.34
C ILE A 19 10.48 5.84 -1.73
N GLY A 20 10.94 6.96 -2.27
CA GLY A 20 11.64 7.01 -3.54
C GLY A 20 12.93 6.20 -3.52
N VAL A 21 13.78 6.40 -2.51
CA VAL A 21 15.00 5.59 -2.32
C VAL A 21 14.63 4.11 -2.21
N ARG A 22 13.58 3.76 -1.46
CA ARG A 22 13.12 2.37 -1.34
C ARG A 22 12.64 1.76 -2.65
N GLN A 23 11.96 2.51 -3.52
CA GLN A 23 11.40 2.01 -4.78
C GLN A 23 12.45 1.91 -5.90
N MET A 24 13.52 2.72 -5.82
CA MET A 24 14.65 2.70 -6.76
C MET A 24 15.73 1.70 -6.39
N THR A 25 15.78 1.24 -5.14
CA THR A 25 16.73 0.22 -4.67
C THR A 25 16.21 -1.18 -4.95
N TRP A 26 17.11 -2.06 -5.38
CA TRP A 26 16.82 -3.49 -5.42
C TRP A 26 16.68 -4.01 -4.00
N ARG A 27 15.58 -4.72 -3.75
CA ARG A 27 15.26 -5.25 -2.42
C ARG A 27 14.87 -6.70 -2.52
N PRO A 28 15.37 -7.55 -1.61
CA PRO A 28 15.07 -8.95 -1.67
C PRO A 28 13.61 -9.18 -1.27
N VAL A 29 12.96 -10.10 -1.98
CA VAL A 29 11.52 -10.34 -1.90
C VAL A 29 11.24 -11.54 -1.01
N SER A 30 10.41 -11.32 0.01
CA SER A 30 9.87 -12.41 0.83
C SER A 30 8.35 -12.26 0.93
N ILE A 31 7.61 -13.10 0.19
CA ILE A 31 6.16 -13.03 0.11
C ILE A 31 5.51 -13.16 1.50
N GLY A 32 6.00 -14.09 2.33
CA GLY A 32 5.50 -14.26 3.70
C GLY A 32 5.60 -12.99 4.56
N ARG A 33 6.71 -12.25 4.44
CA ARG A 33 6.89 -10.98 5.15
C ARG A 33 6.05 -9.86 4.56
N MET A 34 5.89 -9.85 3.23
CA MET A 34 5.10 -8.83 2.54
C MET A 34 3.63 -8.87 2.93
N TRP A 35 3.07 -10.03 3.28
CA TRP A 35 1.70 -10.17 3.78
C TRP A 35 1.46 -9.63 5.19
N ARG A 36 2.51 -9.48 6.02
CA ARG A 36 2.37 -9.01 7.40
C ARG A 36 1.86 -7.57 7.47
N MET A 37 2.41 -6.68 6.64
CA MET A 37 2.03 -5.26 6.65
C MET A 37 0.55 -5.04 6.24
N PRO A 38 0.05 -5.60 5.12
CA PRO A 38 -1.38 -5.59 4.81
C PRO A 38 -2.24 -6.15 5.93
N ALA A 39 -1.85 -7.28 6.53
CA ALA A 39 -2.63 -7.89 7.61
C ALA A 39 -2.72 -6.97 8.84
N ILE A 40 -1.59 -6.38 9.27
CA ILE A 40 -1.55 -5.45 10.39
C ILE A 40 -2.41 -4.22 10.10
N PHE A 41 -2.22 -3.57 8.94
CA PHE A 41 -3.02 -2.39 8.58
C PHE A 41 -4.50 -2.72 8.44
N GLY A 42 -4.84 -3.88 7.88
CA GLY A 42 -6.21 -4.34 7.73
C GLY A 42 -6.90 -4.55 9.08
N ILE A 43 -6.25 -5.28 9.99
CA ILE A 43 -6.78 -5.56 11.33
C ILE A 43 -6.90 -4.26 12.13
N VAL A 44 -5.83 -3.46 12.19
CA VAL A 44 -5.84 -2.20 12.96
C VAL A 44 -6.86 -1.22 12.38
N GLY A 45 -6.93 -1.08 11.06
CA GLY A 45 -7.91 -0.22 10.39
C GLY A 45 -9.35 -0.65 10.70
N LEU A 46 -9.63 -1.95 10.63
CA LEU A 46 -10.96 -2.50 10.96
C LEU A 46 -11.33 -2.25 12.42
N VAL A 47 -10.42 -2.54 13.36
CA VAL A 47 -10.64 -2.31 14.79
C VAL A 47 -10.90 -0.83 15.07
N MET A 48 -10.13 0.07 14.46
CA MET A 48 -10.33 1.52 14.61
C MET A 48 -11.69 1.96 14.09
N ILE A 49 -12.15 1.47 12.93
CA ILE A 49 -13.48 1.81 12.41
C ILE A 49 -14.56 1.34 13.36
N VAL A 50 -14.50 0.08 13.82
CA VAL A 50 -15.50 -0.49 14.74
C VAL A 50 -15.57 0.28 16.06
N GLN A 51 -14.43 0.77 16.57
CA GLN A 51 -14.36 1.53 17.82
C GLN A 51 -14.82 2.98 17.69
N THR A 52 -14.62 3.61 16.53
CA THR A 52 -14.83 5.06 16.35
C THR A 52 -16.10 5.40 15.60
N THR A 53 -16.64 4.46 14.81
CA THR A 53 -17.78 4.70 13.92
C THR A 53 -19.04 4.06 14.47
N LYS A 54 -20.05 4.88 14.76
CA LYS A 54 -21.38 4.38 15.11
C LYS A 54 -22.08 3.86 13.84
N PRO A 55 -22.69 2.67 13.83
CA PRO A 55 -23.36 2.13 12.64
C PRO A 55 -24.45 3.05 12.07
N THR A 56 -25.12 3.80 12.93
CA THR A 56 -26.16 4.78 12.55
C THR A 56 -25.62 6.03 11.86
N ALA A 57 -24.30 6.24 11.85
CA ALA A 57 -23.64 7.36 11.18
C ALA A 57 -23.16 7.00 9.76
N LEU A 58 -23.32 5.75 9.33
CA LEU A 58 -22.92 5.31 7.99
C LEU A 58 -23.99 5.70 6.96
N THR A 59 -23.65 6.57 6.04
CA THR A 59 -24.52 6.95 4.92
C THR A 59 -24.26 6.08 3.69
N ALA A 60 -25.23 6.02 2.75
CA ALA A 60 -25.04 5.36 1.47
C ALA A 60 -23.90 5.99 0.65
N LEU A 61 -23.68 7.30 0.82
CA LEU A 61 -22.57 8.02 0.20
C LEU A 61 -21.22 7.53 0.73
N ASP A 62 -21.09 7.32 2.05
CA ASP A 62 -19.87 6.82 2.66
C ASP A 62 -19.48 5.43 2.11
N LEU A 63 -20.47 4.53 1.97
CA LEU A 63 -20.24 3.22 1.37
C LEU A 63 -19.83 3.33 -0.10
N GLY A 64 -20.48 4.19 -0.87
CA GLY A 64 -20.15 4.40 -2.29
C GLY A 64 -18.72 4.89 -2.46
N VAL A 65 -18.32 5.89 -1.68
CA VAL A 65 -16.95 6.43 -1.67
C VAL A 65 -15.94 5.36 -1.27
N LEU A 66 -16.23 4.59 -0.20
CA LEU A 66 -15.38 3.49 0.26
C LEU A 66 -15.14 2.44 -0.83
N VAL A 67 -16.19 2.04 -1.55
CA VAL A 67 -16.09 1.04 -2.62
C VAL A 67 -15.25 1.55 -3.79
N VAL A 68 -15.52 2.77 -4.25
CA VAL A 68 -14.74 3.40 -5.34
C VAL A 68 -13.27 3.49 -4.94
N GLU A 69 -13.01 3.95 -3.73
CA GLU A 69 -11.67 4.09 -3.22
C GLU A 69 -10.94 2.75 -3.08
N LEU A 70 -11.64 1.73 -2.60
CA LEU A 70 -11.12 0.37 -2.50
C LEU A 70 -10.72 -0.17 -3.88
N VAL A 71 -11.57 0.01 -4.89
CA VAL A 71 -11.30 -0.41 -6.27
C VAL A 71 -10.06 0.29 -6.82
N ILE A 72 -9.95 1.62 -6.65
CA ILE A 72 -8.79 2.37 -7.12
C ILE A 72 -7.52 1.93 -6.37
N SER A 73 -7.61 1.76 -5.05
CA SER A 73 -6.50 1.34 -4.20
C SER A 73 -5.97 -0.05 -4.61
N LEU A 74 -6.86 -1.02 -4.83
CA LEU A 74 -6.53 -2.35 -5.33
C LEU A 74 -5.91 -2.26 -6.73
N GLY A 75 -6.49 -1.47 -7.63
CA GLY A 75 -6.01 -1.29 -9.00
C GLY A 75 -4.59 -0.73 -9.06
N ILE A 76 -4.31 0.34 -8.31
CA ILE A 76 -2.96 0.93 -8.27
C ILE A 76 -1.97 -0.03 -7.60
N GLY A 77 -2.39 -0.74 -6.54
CA GLY A 77 -1.59 -1.77 -5.88
C GLY A 77 -1.18 -2.89 -6.84
N ALA A 78 -2.15 -3.42 -7.57
CA ALA A 78 -1.93 -4.44 -8.59
C ALA A 78 -1.03 -3.93 -9.72
N TRP A 79 -1.23 -2.69 -10.17
CA TRP A 79 -0.40 -2.07 -11.22
C TRP A 79 1.06 -1.92 -10.77
N MET A 80 1.31 -1.43 -9.56
CA MET A 80 2.66 -1.42 -8.97
C MET A 80 3.28 -2.83 -8.92
N GLY A 81 2.45 -3.84 -8.65
CA GLY A 81 2.82 -5.25 -8.73
C GLY A 81 3.27 -5.69 -10.12
N ALA A 82 2.53 -5.25 -11.14
CA ALA A 82 2.71 -5.64 -12.54
C ALA A 82 3.95 -4.99 -13.17
N ILE A 83 4.28 -3.74 -12.82
CA ILE A 83 5.46 -3.04 -13.37
C ILE A 83 6.77 -3.37 -12.64
N ALA A 84 6.71 -4.13 -11.55
CA ALA A 84 7.92 -4.48 -10.81
C ALA A 84 8.83 -5.37 -11.65
N HIS A 85 10.12 -5.05 -11.61
CA HIS A 85 11.16 -5.85 -12.24
C HIS A 85 11.71 -6.81 -11.20
N PHE A 86 11.81 -8.08 -11.57
CA PHE A 86 12.41 -9.12 -10.73
C PHE A 86 13.76 -9.52 -11.32
N ARG A 87 14.74 -9.75 -10.45
CA ARG A 87 16.01 -10.37 -10.82
C ARG A 87 16.32 -11.50 -9.84
N PRO A 88 16.87 -12.64 -10.31
CA PRO A 88 17.37 -13.67 -9.41
C PRO A 88 18.51 -13.14 -8.55
N LEU A 89 18.59 -13.61 -7.31
CA LEU A 89 19.77 -13.44 -6.46
C LEU A 89 20.79 -14.53 -6.82
N PRO A 90 22.08 -14.18 -6.99
CA PRO A 90 23.14 -15.17 -7.23
C PRO A 90 23.26 -16.18 -6.08
N GLU A 91 23.09 -15.69 -4.85
CA GLU A 91 23.09 -16.50 -3.64
C GLU A 91 21.80 -16.20 -2.86
N PRO A 92 21.00 -17.22 -2.51
CA PRO A 92 19.81 -17.03 -1.70
C PRO A 92 20.13 -16.42 -0.34
N ILE A 93 19.41 -15.38 0.07
CA ILE A 93 19.66 -14.66 1.33
C ILE A 93 18.64 -15.09 2.38
N ASP A 94 19.10 -15.48 3.56
CA ASP A 94 18.27 -15.69 4.75
C ASP A 94 17.71 -14.36 5.24
N ILE A 95 16.38 -14.20 5.17
CA ILE A 95 15.70 -12.96 5.57
C ILE A 95 15.06 -13.08 6.95
N GLY A 96 14.73 -14.31 7.39
CA GLY A 96 14.05 -14.60 8.65
C GLY A 96 14.98 -14.97 9.80
N LYS A 97 14.51 -14.75 11.05
CA LYS A 97 15.18 -15.25 12.26
C LYS A 97 15.31 -16.79 12.29
N ASP A 98 14.37 -17.50 11.65
CA ASP A 98 14.28 -18.97 11.71
C ASP A 98 14.88 -19.70 10.49
N ARG A 99 15.65 -19.04 9.60
CA ARG A 99 16.18 -19.60 8.32
C ARG A 99 15.15 -20.28 7.39
N ARG A 100 13.85 -20.15 7.69
CA ARG A 100 12.74 -20.68 6.87
C ARG A 100 12.29 -19.72 5.76
N GLU A 101 12.66 -18.44 5.87
CA GLU A 101 12.36 -17.41 4.86
C GLU A 101 13.64 -17.08 4.09
N VAL A 102 13.84 -17.76 2.97
CA VAL A 102 14.96 -17.51 2.05
C VAL A 102 14.45 -16.68 0.86
N ALA A 103 15.12 -15.56 0.57
CA ALA A 103 14.85 -14.80 -0.63
C ALA A 103 15.74 -15.24 -1.77
N THR A 104 15.10 -15.62 -2.87
CA THR A 104 15.74 -16.04 -4.12
C THR A 104 15.66 -14.97 -5.21
N TYR A 105 14.83 -13.95 -5.02
CA TYR A 105 14.65 -12.85 -5.97
C TYR A 105 14.75 -11.49 -5.29
N GLU A 106 15.24 -10.51 -6.03
CA GLU A 106 15.10 -9.10 -5.72
C GLU A 106 14.09 -8.44 -6.64
N SER A 107 13.41 -7.42 -6.12
CA SER A 107 12.50 -6.59 -6.90
C SER A 107 12.89 -5.13 -6.87
N ARG A 108 12.60 -4.45 -7.97
CA ARG A 108 12.68 -2.99 -8.11
C ARG A 108 11.50 -2.49 -8.93
N THR A 109 10.80 -1.49 -8.43
CA THR A 109 9.65 -0.89 -9.14
C THR A 109 10.05 0.34 -9.96
N GLY A 110 11.14 1.02 -9.57
CA GLY A 110 11.68 2.16 -10.32
C GLY A 110 10.82 3.43 -10.22
N ALA A 111 11.12 4.41 -11.08
CA ALA A 111 10.47 5.72 -11.07
C ALA A 111 8.94 5.64 -11.30
N TRP A 112 8.47 4.72 -12.12
CA TRP A 112 7.03 4.47 -12.30
C TRP A 112 6.32 4.05 -11.01
N GLY A 113 7.01 3.32 -10.13
CA GLY A 113 6.51 3.00 -8.80
C GLY A 113 6.33 4.23 -7.91
N LEU A 114 7.13 5.28 -8.12
CA LEU A 114 6.99 6.56 -7.41
C LEU A 114 5.84 7.38 -7.99
N VAL A 115 5.72 7.45 -9.32
CA VAL A 115 4.58 8.10 -10.00
C VAL A 115 3.25 7.51 -9.55
N LEU A 116 3.14 6.17 -9.52
CA LEU A 116 1.93 5.51 -9.01
C LEU A 116 1.68 5.79 -7.53
N TRP A 117 2.72 5.98 -6.73
CA TRP A 117 2.58 6.35 -5.32
C TRP A 117 2.04 7.76 -5.15
N VAL A 118 2.57 8.72 -5.93
CA VAL A 118 2.04 10.08 -5.99
C VAL A 118 0.59 10.05 -6.46
N LEU A 119 0.26 9.22 -7.44
CA LEU A 119 -1.12 9.05 -7.91
C LEU A 119 -2.04 8.54 -6.78
N VAL A 120 -1.61 7.59 -5.94
CA VAL A 120 -2.38 7.16 -4.75
C VAL A 120 -2.64 8.34 -3.82
N ILE A 121 -1.64 9.17 -3.52
CA ILE A 121 -1.82 10.34 -2.66
C ILE A 121 -2.81 11.33 -3.29
N VAL A 122 -2.66 11.63 -4.58
CA VAL A 122 -3.54 12.58 -5.29
C VAL A 122 -4.98 12.08 -5.31
N VAL A 123 -5.20 10.81 -5.66
CA VAL A 123 -6.53 10.20 -5.61
C VAL A 123 -7.10 10.28 -4.20
N ARG A 124 -6.29 9.95 -3.19
CA ARG A 124 -6.73 9.95 -1.79
C ARG A 124 -7.19 11.33 -1.36
N VAL A 125 -6.33 12.34 -1.54
CA VAL A 125 -6.64 13.73 -1.19
C VAL A 125 -7.85 14.23 -1.99
N GLY A 126 -7.94 13.88 -3.28
CA GLY A 126 -9.07 14.24 -4.13
C GLY A 126 -10.38 13.66 -3.62
N ILE A 127 -10.40 12.37 -3.26
CA ILE A 127 -11.57 11.71 -2.69
C ILE A 127 -11.92 12.32 -1.34
N ASP A 128 -10.94 12.56 -0.46
CA ASP A 128 -11.17 13.16 0.86
C ASP A 128 -11.80 14.56 0.76
N VAL A 129 -11.32 15.39 -0.18
CA VAL A 129 -11.88 16.73 -0.43
C VAL A 129 -13.30 16.65 -0.99
N LEU A 130 -13.53 15.81 -2.02
CA LEU A 130 -14.85 15.66 -2.64
C LEU A 130 -15.88 15.06 -1.68
N ALA A 131 -15.49 14.04 -0.92
CA ALA A 131 -16.30 13.41 0.11
C ALA A 131 -16.63 14.39 1.23
N GLY A 132 -15.64 15.16 1.70
CA GLY A 132 -15.82 16.19 2.71
C GLY A 132 -16.79 17.29 2.27
N MET A 133 -16.70 17.75 1.01
CA MET A 133 -17.65 18.71 0.42
C MET A 133 -19.08 18.14 0.33
N ALA A 134 -19.22 16.83 0.16
CA ALA A 134 -20.50 16.13 0.11
C ALA A 134 -21.01 15.69 1.50
N GLY A 135 -20.33 16.07 2.59
CA GLY A 135 -20.73 15.76 3.97
C GLY A 135 -20.28 14.38 4.49
N SER A 136 -19.45 13.66 3.74
CA SER A 136 -18.85 12.39 4.17
C SER A 136 -17.56 12.66 4.94
N HIS A 137 -17.53 12.25 6.20
CA HIS A 137 -16.34 12.33 7.06
C HIS A 137 -15.69 10.97 7.30
N LEU A 138 -16.32 9.88 6.86
CA LEU A 138 -15.81 8.53 7.05
C LEU A 138 -14.55 8.26 6.22
N ALA A 139 -14.52 8.76 4.98
CA ALA A 139 -13.41 8.57 4.05
C ALA A 139 -12.08 9.09 4.63
N ALA A 140 -12.11 10.22 5.35
CA ALA A 140 -10.92 10.80 5.96
C ALA A 140 -10.49 10.12 7.28
N SER A 141 -11.23 9.12 7.77
CA SER A 141 -10.90 8.47 9.03
C SER A 141 -9.61 7.63 8.94
N THR A 142 -8.80 7.68 9.99
CA THR A 142 -7.54 6.90 10.08
C THR A 142 -7.77 5.42 9.82
N GLY A 143 -8.88 4.86 10.29
CA GLY A 143 -9.21 3.45 10.08
C GLY A 143 -9.42 3.12 8.60
N VAL A 144 -10.14 3.98 7.85
CA VAL A 144 -10.32 3.80 6.40
C VAL A 144 -9.01 3.99 5.65
N ILE A 145 -8.17 4.96 6.03
CA ILE A 145 -6.83 5.15 5.45
C ILE A 145 -6.01 3.86 5.58
N LEU A 146 -5.99 3.25 6.77
CA LEU A 146 -5.28 2.00 7.02
C LEU A 146 -5.84 0.84 6.20
N LEU A 147 -7.16 0.72 6.07
CA LEU A 147 -7.79 -0.30 5.21
C LEU A 147 -7.39 -0.12 3.74
N MET A 148 -7.36 1.11 3.23
CA MET A 148 -6.98 1.35 1.84
C MET A 148 -5.50 1.08 1.61
N LEU A 149 -4.62 1.46 2.54
CA LEU A 149 -3.22 1.08 2.48
C LEU A 149 -3.04 -0.44 2.55
N ALA A 150 -3.83 -1.14 3.37
CA ALA A 150 -3.83 -2.59 3.45
C ALA A 150 -4.22 -3.22 2.11
N ALA A 151 -5.32 -2.76 1.51
CA ALA A 151 -5.82 -3.23 0.22
C ALA A 151 -4.78 -3.03 -0.90
N ASN A 152 -4.21 -1.82 -0.99
CA ASN A 152 -3.16 -1.51 -1.96
C ASN A 152 -1.96 -2.48 -1.83
N ARG A 153 -1.48 -2.69 -0.60
CA ARG A 153 -0.34 -3.55 -0.30
C ARG A 153 -0.68 -5.02 -0.54
N ALA A 154 -1.89 -5.46 -0.22
CA ALA A 154 -2.36 -6.82 -0.49
C ALA A 154 -2.41 -7.09 -1.99
N ALA A 155 -3.00 -6.19 -2.79
CA ALA A 155 -3.06 -6.33 -4.24
C ALA A 155 -1.67 -6.41 -4.88
N ARG A 156 -0.74 -5.53 -4.48
CA ARG A 156 0.66 -5.59 -4.93
C ARG A 156 1.31 -6.93 -4.58
N THR A 157 1.09 -7.41 -3.37
CA THR A 157 1.69 -8.66 -2.86
C THR A 157 1.10 -9.88 -3.58
N ALA A 158 -0.19 -9.90 -3.86
CA ALA A 158 -0.84 -10.95 -4.65
C ALA A 158 -0.30 -11.02 -6.08
N VAL A 159 -0.12 -9.87 -6.74
CA VAL A 159 0.50 -9.82 -8.07
C VAL A 159 1.96 -10.28 -8.02
N PHE A 160 2.73 -9.90 -7.00
CA PHE A 160 4.09 -10.40 -6.79
C PHE A 160 4.11 -11.93 -6.65
N ALA A 161 3.26 -12.48 -5.80
CA ALA A 161 3.17 -13.93 -5.56
C ALA A 161 2.84 -14.69 -6.85
N SER A 162 1.84 -14.23 -7.61
CA SER A 162 1.46 -14.86 -8.89
C SER A 162 2.54 -14.77 -9.97
N ARG A 163 3.33 -13.69 -10.01
CA ARG A 163 4.42 -13.52 -10.96
C ARG A 163 5.63 -14.37 -10.59
N LEU A 164 6.00 -14.40 -9.32
CA LEU A 164 7.10 -15.25 -8.86
C LEU A 164 6.78 -16.74 -8.99
N GLY A 165 5.52 -17.15 -8.73
CA GLY A 165 5.07 -18.51 -9.01
C GLY A 165 5.24 -18.91 -10.48
N ARG A 166 4.93 -18.00 -11.41
CA ARG A 166 5.17 -18.21 -12.85
C ARG A 166 6.65 -18.28 -13.21
N HIS A 167 7.49 -17.42 -12.63
CA HIS A 167 8.94 -17.46 -12.88
C HIS A 167 9.57 -18.77 -12.39
N ALA A 168 9.16 -19.26 -11.21
CA ALA A 168 9.64 -20.53 -10.69
C ALA A 168 9.23 -21.72 -11.58
N ALA A 169 8.02 -21.69 -12.17
CA ALA A 169 7.53 -22.75 -13.04
C ALA A 169 8.22 -22.82 -14.42
N VAL A 170 8.88 -21.74 -14.87
CA VAL A 170 9.60 -21.70 -16.15
C VAL A 170 11.07 -22.10 -16.01
N THR A 171 11.62 -22.04 -14.79
CA THR A 171 13.01 -22.42 -14.48
C THR A 171 13.19 -23.90 -14.09
N VAL A 172 12.11 -24.68 -14.05
CA VAL A 172 12.09 -26.14 -13.83
C VAL A 172 11.95 -26.84 -15.17
#